data_AF-Q82YA7-F1
#
_entry.id   AF-Q82YA7-F1
#
_cell.length_a   1.000
_cell.length_b   1.000
_cell.length_c   1.000
_cell.angle_alpha   90.00
_cell.angle_beta   90.00
_cell.angle_gamma   90.00
#
_symmetry.space_group_name_H-M   'P 1'
#
loop_
_entity.id
_entity.type
_entity.pdbx_description
1 polymer ?
#
loop_
_entity_poly.entity_id
_entity_poly.type
_entity_poly.pdbx_seq_one_letter_code
_entity_poly.pdbx_strand_id
1 'polypeptide(L)'
;MHAESSQPAGNPTIPINRHNQVSTGSIGSRPEPHRWADSTPHQPYGSTPEAKQRATPTPPVRCGRLLRGLPGRPSFAGPPPDPVPQQPLRARRSKAPPREHQRLPDPAPSICAPGSDGARIRMTMSHGNALTQKARYRSRCTGIGHQACTQQHTTAEGQHPVPDSGPDQARLEAQVFEHLGGTIDYCAHPAGIAHVIPTGTHLTVALDPKLGPNHRLSQHCLEALLPTIYTGTDEDPEGPGSAVGVRLRGIDADGLHLGLADTNARVTLAGPSQAEWTTALANHRARCRESHLIPLWDTPGLSEPERRYLDGDPAWWKEQADTAWLASGLLRRIALFHTVTKPYCVRYWRHGLGWRFELRYEHGLTVEHNTLIASLTHPKWGMPLQVKRDHCSCKPCACDGGAERNCWFTLEMPDGQGEVGMHFRRARADFDASGTYERLVTAGANARWLEQVLPAHHSRLSLRTRLTTGELV
;
A
#
# COMPACT_ATOMS: atom_id res chain seq x y z
N MET A 1 12.51 50.77 -50.33
CA MET A 1 13.06 52.10 -50.63
C MET A 1 12.10 53.13 -50.05
N HIS A 2 12.61 53.98 -49.14
CA HIS A 2 12.05 55.20 -48.50
C HIS A 2 10.67 55.09 -47.80
N ALA A 3 10.49 55.18 -46.48
CA ALA A 3 11.02 55.99 -45.36
C ALA A 3 10.36 57.37 -45.15
N GLU A 4 10.12 57.65 -43.85
CA GLU A 4 9.72 58.90 -43.16
C GLU A 4 8.22 59.26 -43.15
N SER A 5 7.62 59.85 -42.12
CA SER A 5 7.87 60.09 -40.67
C SER A 5 6.67 60.95 -40.21
N SER A 6 6.27 60.86 -38.93
CA SER A 6 5.72 61.94 -38.07
C SER A 6 4.55 61.49 -37.16
N GLN A 7 4.89 61.36 -35.87
CA GLN A 7 4.03 61.61 -34.69
C GLN A 7 3.86 63.15 -34.50
N PRO A 8 2.95 63.72 -33.65
CA PRO A 8 2.69 63.31 -32.25
C PRO A 8 1.31 63.62 -31.59
N ALA A 9 1.26 63.22 -30.30
CA ALA A 9 0.58 63.83 -29.15
C ALA A 9 -0.90 63.48 -28.81
N GLY A 10 -1.10 63.08 -27.54
CA GLY A 10 -2.40 63.16 -26.85
C GLY A 10 -2.63 62.10 -25.75
N ASN A 11 -2.09 62.30 -24.56
CA ASN A 11 -2.38 61.54 -23.33
C ASN A 11 -3.63 62.13 -22.62
N PRO A 12 -4.43 61.36 -21.86
CA PRO A 12 -4.58 61.76 -20.45
C PRO A 12 -4.73 60.60 -19.43
N THR A 13 -3.85 60.66 -18.43
CA THR A 13 -4.11 60.78 -16.98
C THR A 13 -4.99 59.76 -16.23
N ILE A 14 -4.30 59.06 -15.31
CA ILE A 14 -4.75 58.28 -14.15
C ILE A 14 -5.14 59.20 -12.98
N PRO A 15 -6.13 58.86 -12.14
CA PRO A 15 -6.17 59.31 -10.75
C PRO A 15 -5.59 58.27 -9.78
N ILE A 16 -4.57 58.73 -9.06
CA ILE A 16 -3.93 58.11 -7.89
C ILE A 16 -4.86 58.29 -6.69
N ASN A 17 -4.94 57.29 -5.80
CA ASN A 17 -5.20 57.56 -4.40
C ASN A 17 -4.29 56.70 -3.51
N ARG A 18 -3.46 57.39 -2.72
CA ARG A 18 -2.53 56.88 -1.69
C ARG A 18 -2.86 57.59 -0.38
N HIS A 19 -2.83 56.83 0.72
CA HIS A 19 -2.53 57.17 2.14
C HIS A 19 -3.26 56.14 3.03
N ASN A 20 -2.70 55.45 4.04
CA ASN A 20 -1.55 55.64 4.93
C ASN A 20 -0.97 54.25 5.36
N GLN A 21 0.35 54.05 5.38
CA GLN A 21 1.27 54.10 6.55
C GLN A 21 0.91 53.17 7.72
N VAL A 22 1.57 52.00 7.82
CA VAL A 22 2.76 51.65 8.65
C VAL A 22 2.46 51.52 10.14
N SER A 23 2.59 50.30 10.66
CA SER A 23 3.21 50.08 11.96
C SER A 23 3.90 48.71 12.01
N THR A 24 5.13 48.74 12.46
CA THR A 24 6.11 47.65 12.60
C THR A 24 5.83 46.79 13.84
N GLY A 25 5.99 45.47 13.71
CA GLY A 25 6.00 44.54 14.84
C GLY A 25 6.72 43.24 14.46
N SER A 26 8.03 43.20 14.71
CA SER A 26 8.81 41.96 14.76
C SER A 26 8.75 41.43 16.18
N ILE A 27 8.48 40.13 16.35
CA ILE A 27 9.07 39.20 17.34
C ILE A 27 8.54 37.80 16.99
N GLY A 28 9.50 36.87 16.85
CA GLY A 28 9.29 35.58 16.22
C GLY A 28 8.67 34.50 17.10
N SER A 29 8.31 33.41 16.43
CA SER A 29 8.29 32.03 16.97
C SER A 29 8.19 31.07 15.78
N ARG A 30 9.16 30.14 15.72
CA ARG A 30 9.22 28.96 14.83
C ARG A 30 7.89 28.19 14.83
N PRO A 31 7.39 27.70 13.68
CA PRO A 31 6.55 26.51 13.66
C PRO A 31 7.44 25.26 13.64
N GLU A 32 7.36 24.44 14.69
CA GLU A 32 7.91 23.08 14.68
C GLU A 32 7.15 22.18 13.68
N PRO A 33 7.81 21.17 13.08
CA PRO A 33 7.13 20.20 12.23
C PRO A 33 6.29 19.25 13.10
N HIS A 34 4.98 19.25 12.86
CA HIS A 34 4.01 18.42 13.56
C HIS A 34 4.28 16.91 13.35
N ARG A 35 4.73 16.24 14.40
CA ARG A 35 4.53 14.80 14.61
C ARG A 35 3.05 14.52 14.81
N TRP A 36 2.49 13.64 13.99
CA TRP A 36 1.16 13.08 14.19
C TRP A 36 1.21 12.11 15.37
N ALA A 37 0.71 12.54 16.54
CA ALA A 37 0.53 11.71 17.72
C ALA A 37 -0.95 11.69 18.13
N ASP A 38 -1.46 10.49 18.36
CA ASP A 38 -2.82 10.19 18.81
C ASP A 38 -3.21 10.99 20.05
N SER A 39 -4.38 11.61 20.02
CA SER A 39 -5.00 12.27 21.17
C SER A 39 -6.22 11.46 21.63
N THR A 40 -6.06 10.67 22.68
CA THR A 40 -7.15 10.09 23.47
C THR A 40 -7.68 11.14 24.46
N PRO A 41 -9.00 11.26 24.69
CA PRO A 41 -9.53 12.18 25.69
C PRO A 41 -9.55 11.53 27.08
N HIS A 42 -8.95 12.20 28.07
CA HIS A 42 -9.13 11.92 29.49
C HIS A 42 -10.31 12.73 30.05
N GLN A 43 -11.22 12.06 30.76
CA GLN A 43 -12.12 12.70 31.74
C GLN A 43 -11.52 12.61 33.17
N PRO A 44 -11.91 13.53 34.08
CA PRO A 44 -11.20 13.75 35.35
C PRO A 44 -11.88 13.08 36.55
N TYR A 45 -11.10 12.67 37.56
CA TYR A 45 -11.61 12.49 38.93
C TYR A 45 -10.53 12.78 39.98
N GLY A 46 -10.85 13.73 40.87
CA GLY A 46 -10.80 13.59 42.33
C GLY A 46 -9.46 13.42 43.07
N SER A 47 -9.07 14.50 43.76
CA SER A 47 -8.14 14.60 44.91
C SER A 47 -8.43 13.57 46.02
N THR A 48 -7.51 13.01 46.81
CA THR A 48 -6.56 13.61 47.80
C THR A 48 -5.63 12.48 48.38
N PRO A 49 -4.62 12.77 49.26
CA PRO A 49 -3.28 12.15 49.20
C PRO A 49 -2.94 11.16 50.34
N GLU A 50 -1.86 10.37 50.17
CA GLU A 50 -0.76 10.27 51.15
C GLU A 50 0.43 9.38 50.71
N ALA A 51 1.63 9.83 51.11
CA ALA A 51 2.87 9.14 51.47
C ALA A 51 3.73 8.33 50.45
N LYS A 52 4.82 8.99 50.01
CA LYS A 52 6.25 8.58 49.96
C LYS A 52 6.60 7.09 49.71
N GLN A 53 7.30 6.83 48.59
CA GLN A 53 8.68 6.28 48.58
C GLN A 53 9.33 6.38 47.19
N ARG A 54 10.65 6.63 47.18
CA ARG A 54 11.51 6.88 46.02
C ARG A 54 11.74 5.61 45.19
N ALA A 55 11.69 5.73 43.86
CA ALA A 55 12.42 4.88 42.93
C ALA A 55 12.79 5.67 41.65
N THR A 56 14.05 5.52 41.25
CA THR A 56 14.76 6.21 40.16
C THR A 56 14.31 5.69 38.77
N PRO A 57 14.17 6.53 37.73
CA PRO A 57 13.74 6.07 36.41
C PRO A 57 14.91 5.57 35.55
N THR A 58 14.69 4.43 34.89
CA THR A 58 15.54 3.84 33.85
C THR A 58 15.27 4.56 32.50
N PRO A 59 16.30 4.91 31.71
CA PRO A 59 16.13 5.55 30.41
C PRO A 59 15.81 4.55 29.28
N PRO A 60 15.18 5.01 28.17
CA PRO A 60 14.74 4.17 27.07
C PRO A 60 15.89 3.72 26.15
N VAL A 61 15.74 2.52 25.61
CA VAL A 61 16.64 1.85 24.67
C VAL A 61 16.68 2.61 23.34
N ARG A 62 17.85 3.17 23.02
CA ARG A 62 18.23 3.66 21.68
C ARG A 62 18.78 2.49 20.85
N CYS A 63 18.14 2.14 19.74
CA CYS A 63 18.79 1.40 18.65
C CYS A 63 19.43 2.42 17.70
N GLY A 64 20.66 2.85 18.02
CA GLY A 64 21.54 3.53 17.08
C GLY A 64 22.38 2.49 16.32
N ARG A 65 22.35 2.53 14.99
CA ARG A 65 23.28 1.77 14.15
C ARG A 65 24.35 2.73 13.65
N LEU A 66 25.55 2.60 14.24
CA LEU A 66 26.75 3.34 13.89
C LEU A 66 27.37 2.78 12.60
N LEU A 67 27.63 3.68 11.66
CA LEU A 67 28.57 3.53 10.55
C LEU A 67 30.01 3.46 11.10
N ARG A 68 30.87 2.61 10.51
CA ARG A 68 32.34 2.76 10.54
C ARG A 68 32.95 2.24 9.24
N GLY A 69 33.69 3.11 8.56
CA GLY A 69 34.72 2.76 7.59
C GLY A 69 36.12 2.96 8.18
N LEU A 70 36.97 1.92 8.03
CA LEU A 70 38.40 1.82 7.62
C LEU A 70 39.46 2.88 8.06
N PRO A 71 40.80 2.64 7.97
CA PRO A 71 41.59 1.46 7.54
C PRO A 71 42.76 1.06 8.51
N GLY A 72 43.48 -0.04 8.19
CA GLY A 72 44.87 -0.26 8.63
C GLY A 72 45.16 -1.58 9.36
N ARG A 73 45.82 -2.53 8.68
CA ARG A 73 46.51 -3.69 9.28
C ARG A 73 47.99 -3.37 9.47
N PRO A 74 48.60 -3.84 10.58
CA PRO A 74 49.82 -4.61 10.45
C PRO A 74 49.76 -5.95 11.20
N SER A 75 50.43 -6.95 10.64
CA SER A 75 50.61 -8.30 11.18
C SER A 75 51.45 -8.30 12.47
N PHE A 76 51.02 -9.05 13.49
CA PHE A 76 51.92 -9.71 14.43
C PHE A 76 51.36 -11.09 14.78
N ALA A 77 52.22 -12.10 14.61
CA ALA A 77 51.97 -13.50 14.94
C ALA A 77 52.13 -13.72 16.45
N GLY A 78 51.22 -14.51 17.04
CA GLY A 78 51.28 -15.03 18.39
C GLY A 78 50.67 -16.44 18.45
N PRO A 79 51.17 -17.33 19.32
CA PRO A 79 51.04 -18.78 19.20
C PRO A 79 49.65 -19.31 19.63
N PRO A 80 49.28 -20.55 19.20
CA PRO A 80 47.98 -21.13 19.50
C PRO A 80 47.88 -21.58 20.97
N PRO A 81 46.70 -21.43 21.61
CA PRO A 81 46.44 -22.03 22.91
C PRO A 81 46.11 -23.53 22.80
N ASP A 82 46.62 -24.28 23.78
CA ASP A 82 46.50 -25.72 23.99
C ASP A 82 45.05 -26.23 24.21
N PRO A 83 44.81 -27.54 23.97
CA PRO A 83 43.48 -28.13 23.93
C PRO A 83 42.86 -28.40 25.31
N VAL A 84 41.56 -28.13 25.41
CA VAL A 84 40.73 -28.40 26.60
C VAL A 84 40.34 -29.90 26.65
N PRO A 85 40.25 -30.53 27.85
CA PRO A 85 40.21 -31.99 28.00
C PRO A 85 38.84 -32.61 27.72
N GLN A 86 38.85 -33.77 27.06
CA GLN A 86 37.70 -34.68 26.92
C GLN A 86 37.60 -35.63 28.12
N GLN A 87 36.38 -35.84 28.63
CA GLN A 87 35.96 -37.01 29.43
C GLN A 87 34.42 -37.19 29.31
N PRO A 88 33.85 -38.39 29.60
CA PRO A 88 34.04 -39.62 28.84
C PRO A 88 32.71 -40.26 28.40
N LEU A 89 32.82 -41.08 27.36
CA LEU A 89 31.80 -42.00 26.85
C LEU A 89 31.26 -42.95 27.94
N ARG A 90 29.94 -42.98 28.12
CA ARG A 90 29.24 -44.12 28.74
C ARG A 90 28.59 -44.99 27.67
N ALA A 91 29.01 -46.25 27.69
CA ALA A 91 28.57 -47.35 26.85
C ALA A 91 27.07 -47.65 26.99
N ARG A 92 26.39 -47.87 25.85
CA ARG A 92 25.15 -48.67 25.79
C ARG A 92 25.40 -49.89 24.91
N ARG A 93 25.19 -51.06 25.53
CA ARG A 93 25.22 -52.38 24.91
C ARG A 93 24.06 -52.56 23.92
N SER A 94 24.37 -53.29 22.87
CA SER A 94 23.54 -53.75 21.75
C SER A 94 22.73 -55.02 22.05
N LYS A 95 21.76 -55.32 21.15
CA LYS A 95 20.90 -56.52 20.93
C LYS A 95 19.40 -56.17 21.12
N ALA A 96 18.43 -56.46 20.25
CA ALA A 96 18.29 -57.33 19.06
C ALA A 96 17.05 -56.86 18.22
N PRO A 97 16.72 -57.48 17.07
CA PRO A 97 15.94 -56.91 15.93
C PRO A 97 14.39 -57.18 16.00
N PRO A 98 13.58 -56.67 15.03
CA PRO A 98 12.13 -56.60 15.17
C PRO A 98 11.43 -57.91 14.79
N ARG A 99 10.35 -58.24 15.49
CA ARG A 99 9.45 -59.36 15.16
C ARG A 99 8.37 -58.93 14.19
N GLU A 100 8.32 -59.68 13.09
CA GLU A 100 7.23 -59.79 12.13
C GLU A 100 5.89 -60.05 12.81
N HIS A 101 4.85 -59.33 12.37
CA HIS A 101 3.47 -59.77 12.50
C HIS A 101 3.00 -60.37 11.19
N GLN A 102 2.61 -61.64 11.31
CA GLN A 102 2.04 -62.54 10.33
C GLN A 102 0.83 -61.94 9.60
N ARG A 103 0.85 -62.00 8.26
CA ARG A 103 -0.35 -62.06 7.41
C ARG A 103 -0.35 -63.40 6.68
N LEU A 104 -1.48 -64.08 6.74
CA LEU A 104 -1.89 -65.22 5.92
C LEU A 104 -3.34 -64.93 5.45
N PRO A 105 -3.88 -65.60 4.43
CA PRO A 105 -3.35 -65.73 3.07
C PRO A 105 -4.40 -65.27 2.03
N ASP A 106 -3.96 -65.10 0.78
CA ASP A 106 -4.79 -64.80 -0.39
C ASP A 106 -5.82 -65.90 -0.70
N PRO A 107 -7.00 -65.54 -1.23
CA PRO A 107 -7.77 -66.41 -2.10
C PRO A 107 -7.62 -65.98 -3.58
N ALA A 108 -7.27 -66.94 -4.44
CA ALA A 108 -7.46 -66.86 -5.89
C ALA A 108 -8.84 -67.44 -6.29
N PRO A 109 -9.20 -67.45 -7.59
CA PRO A 109 -9.46 -66.33 -8.47
C PRO A 109 -10.94 -66.34 -8.94
N SER A 110 -11.54 -65.18 -9.24
CA SER A 110 -12.89 -65.12 -9.83
C SER A 110 -12.91 -64.27 -11.10
N ILE A 111 -12.98 -64.99 -12.22
CA ILE A 111 -13.88 -64.83 -13.38
C ILE A 111 -14.09 -63.41 -13.94
N CYS A 112 -13.73 -63.29 -15.22
CA CYS A 112 -13.94 -62.17 -16.12
C CYS A 112 -15.42 -61.73 -16.26
N ALA A 113 -15.66 -60.42 -16.25
CA ALA A 113 -16.79 -59.78 -16.93
C ALA A 113 -16.40 -58.35 -17.38
N PRO A 114 -16.97 -57.84 -18.51
CA PRO A 114 -16.36 -56.76 -19.29
C PRO A 114 -16.88 -55.35 -18.96
N GLY A 115 -15.98 -54.38 -19.10
CA GLY A 115 -16.20 -53.07 -19.73
C GLY A 115 -17.38 -52.22 -19.26
N SER A 116 -17.15 -51.37 -18.26
CA SER A 116 -17.84 -50.09 -18.15
C SER A 116 -16.85 -48.97 -18.43
N ASP A 117 -16.89 -48.48 -19.67
CA ASP A 117 -16.18 -47.29 -20.14
C ASP A 117 -16.49 -46.13 -19.20
N GLY A 118 -15.49 -45.77 -18.39
CA GLY A 118 -15.45 -44.52 -17.65
C GLY A 118 -15.35 -43.38 -18.63
N ALA A 119 -16.48 -42.94 -19.16
CA ALA A 119 -16.62 -41.71 -19.89
C ALA A 119 -16.13 -40.56 -18.99
N ARG A 120 -14.86 -40.19 -19.14
CA ARG A 120 -14.36 -38.87 -18.75
C ARG A 120 -15.21 -37.87 -19.52
N ILE A 121 -16.24 -37.35 -18.86
CA ILE A 121 -16.96 -36.15 -19.31
C ILE A 121 -15.92 -35.04 -19.31
N ARG A 122 -15.28 -34.87 -20.47
CA ARG A 122 -14.49 -33.69 -20.80
C ARG A 122 -15.54 -32.59 -20.87
N MET A 123 -15.76 -31.90 -19.74
CA MET A 123 -16.54 -30.67 -19.74
C MET A 123 -15.79 -29.68 -20.63
N THR A 124 -16.14 -29.67 -21.90
CA THR A 124 -15.80 -28.59 -22.83
C THR A 124 -16.50 -27.36 -22.30
N MET A 125 -15.82 -26.59 -21.46
CA MET A 125 -16.28 -25.28 -21.04
C MET A 125 -16.57 -24.48 -22.31
N SER A 126 -17.82 -24.11 -22.53
CA SER A 126 -18.18 -23.27 -23.67
C SER A 126 -17.39 -21.96 -23.59
N HIS A 127 -16.95 -21.45 -24.74
CA HIS A 127 -16.15 -20.22 -24.83
C HIS A 127 -16.79 -19.04 -24.07
N GLY A 128 -18.14 -18.98 -24.04
CA GLY A 128 -18.89 -17.98 -23.27
C GLY A 128 -18.68 -18.06 -21.75
N ASN A 129 -18.50 -19.25 -21.16
CA ASN A 129 -18.25 -19.41 -19.72
C ASN A 129 -16.83 -18.93 -19.36
N ALA A 130 -15.84 -19.24 -20.20
CA ALA A 130 -14.45 -18.83 -19.99
C ALA A 130 -14.25 -17.31 -20.07
N LEU A 131 -14.86 -16.64 -21.06
CA LEU A 131 -14.83 -15.17 -21.19
C LEU A 131 -15.49 -14.49 -20.00
N THR A 132 -16.62 -15.04 -19.53
CA THR A 132 -17.34 -14.51 -18.36
C THR A 132 -16.51 -14.64 -17.08
N GLN A 133 -15.85 -15.78 -16.86
CA GLN A 133 -14.96 -15.97 -15.70
C GLN A 133 -13.77 -15.00 -15.71
N LYS A 134 -13.14 -14.83 -16.88
CA LYS A 134 -12.03 -13.91 -17.09
C LYS A 134 -12.43 -12.45 -16.80
N ALA A 135 -13.57 -12.03 -17.33
CA ALA A 135 -14.12 -10.69 -17.08
C ALA A 135 -14.51 -10.47 -15.61
N ARG A 136 -15.02 -11.50 -14.91
CA ARG A 136 -15.27 -11.43 -13.46
C ARG A 136 -13.97 -11.30 -12.66
N TYR A 137 -12.95 -12.07 -13.01
CA TYR A 137 -11.64 -11.98 -12.36
C TYR A 137 -11.03 -10.58 -12.55
N ARG A 138 -10.97 -10.08 -13.79
CA ARG A 138 -10.50 -8.71 -14.09
C ARG A 138 -11.29 -7.68 -13.30
N SER A 139 -12.63 -7.76 -13.31
CA SER A 139 -13.49 -6.81 -12.59
C SER A 139 -13.18 -6.77 -11.09
N ARG A 140 -12.98 -7.92 -10.44
CA ARG A 140 -12.60 -7.99 -9.02
C ARG A 140 -11.21 -7.41 -8.77
N CYS A 141 -10.22 -7.76 -9.59
CA CYS A 141 -8.84 -7.30 -9.40
C CYS A 141 -8.66 -5.81 -9.67
N THR A 142 -9.36 -5.28 -10.67
CA THR A 142 -9.12 -3.94 -11.18
C THR A 142 -10.13 -2.91 -10.69
N GLY A 143 -11.30 -3.32 -10.23
CA GLY A 143 -12.39 -2.41 -9.86
C GLY A 143 -13.21 -1.92 -11.07
N ILE A 144 -12.80 -2.27 -12.29
CA ILE A 144 -13.55 -1.97 -13.52
C ILE A 144 -14.87 -2.75 -13.52
N GLY A 145 -15.97 -2.11 -13.93
CA GLY A 145 -17.27 -2.75 -14.03
C GLY A 145 -17.27 -3.99 -14.93
N HIS A 146 -18.00 -5.03 -14.52
CA HIS A 146 -18.00 -6.32 -15.22
C HIS A 146 -18.38 -6.20 -16.71
N GLN A 147 -19.35 -5.35 -17.05
CA GLN A 147 -19.77 -5.13 -18.44
C GLN A 147 -18.63 -4.57 -19.30
N ALA A 148 -17.89 -3.58 -18.80
CA ALA A 148 -16.73 -3.02 -19.49
C ALA A 148 -15.61 -4.07 -19.64
N CYS A 149 -15.35 -4.89 -18.61
CA CYS A 149 -14.42 -6.01 -18.69
C CYS A 149 -14.83 -7.05 -19.75
N THR A 150 -16.12 -7.34 -19.88
CA THR A 150 -16.62 -8.26 -20.90
C THR A 150 -16.38 -7.71 -22.31
N GLN A 151 -16.70 -6.44 -22.55
CA GLN A 151 -16.47 -5.78 -23.84
C GLN A 151 -14.99 -5.76 -24.23
N GLN A 152 -14.09 -5.50 -23.28
CA GLN A 152 -12.64 -5.52 -23.50
C GLN A 152 -12.08 -6.92 -23.83
N HIS A 153 -12.72 -7.99 -23.35
CA HIS A 153 -12.25 -9.35 -23.61
C HIS A 153 -12.84 -9.99 -24.86
N THR A 154 -13.97 -9.49 -25.37
CA THR A 154 -14.49 -9.89 -26.69
C THR A 154 -13.53 -9.49 -27.82
N THR A 155 -12.70 -8.47 -27.63
CA THR A 155 -11.73 -7.96 -28.63
C THR A 155 -10.31 -8.47 -28.43
N ALA A 156 -10.01 -9.14 -27.31
CA ALA A 156 -8.66 -9.56 -26.91
C ALA A 156 -8.65 -11.01 -26.40
N GLU A 157 -8.91 -11.95 -27.31
CA GLU A 157 -8.81 -13.38 -27.03
C GLU A 157 -7.37 -13.75 -26.62
N GLY A 158 -7.23 -14.69 -25.68
CA GLY A 158 -5.93 -15.19 -25.21
C GLY A 158 -5.14 -14.32 -24.22
N GLN A 159 -5.40 -13.01 -24.11
CA GLN A 159 -4.63 -12.15 -23.20
C GLN A 159 -4.88 -12.45 -21.71
N HIS A 160 -3.91 -12.21 -20.82
CA HIS A 160 -4.12 -12.36 -19.38
C HIS A 160 -5.12 -11.29 -18.85
N PRO A 161 -6.08 -11.62 -17.95
CA PRO A 161 -7.08 -10.65 -17.46
C PRO A 161 -6.48 -9.46 -16.71
N VAL A 162 -5.32 -9.65 -16.08
CA VAL A 162 -4.54 -8.60 -15.41
C VAL A 162 -3.10 -8.77 -15.90
N PRO A 163 -2.72 -8.21 -17.06
CA PRO A 163 -1.40 -8.48 -17.67
C PRO A 163 -0.28 -8.18 -16.68
N ASP A 164 0.86 -8.84 -16.83
CA ASP A 164 2.07 -8.50 -16.07
C ASP A 164 2.79 -7.31 -16.72
N SER A 165 3.61 -6.62 -15.94
CA SER A 165 4.49 -5.53 -16.40
C SER A 165 5.86 -6.06 -16.79
N GLY A 166 6.51 -5.40 -17.75
CA GLY A 166 7.98 -5.52 -17.91
C GLY A 166 8.73 -4.95 -16.69
N PRO A 167 10.05 -5.20 -16.54
CA PRO A 167 10.82 -4.84 -15.35
C PRO A 167 10.77 -3.34 -14.99
N ASP A 168 10.99 -2.45 -15.95
CA ASP A 168 10.97 -1.00 -15.68
C ASP A 168 9.58 -0.50 -15.30
N GLN A 169 8.54 -1.05 -15.93
CA GLN A 169 7.16 -0.75 -15.60
C GLN A 169 6.81 -1.25 -14.19
N ALA A 170 7.29 -2.44 -13.81
CA ALA A 170 7.14 -2.97 -12.46
C ALA A 170 7.79 -2.05 -11.42
N ARG A 171 9.00 -1.54 -11.72
CA ARG A 171 9.73 -0.60 -10.85
C ARG A 171 8.96 0.70 -10.65
N LEU A 172 8.44 1.31 -11.72
CA LEU A 172 7.63 2.52 -11.60
C LEU A 172 6.35 2.27 -10.79
N GLU A 173 5.66 1.16 -11.05
CA GLU A 173 4.44 0.80 -10.33
C GLU A 173 4.70 0.48 -8.86
N ALA A 174 5.84 -0.15 -8.53
CA ALA A 174 6.26 -0.39 -7.17
C ALA A 174 6.50 0.93 -6.42
N GLN A 175 7.17 1.90 -7.05
CA GLN A 175 7.36 3.25 -6.50
C GLN A 175 6.02 3.93 -6.22
N VAL A 176 5.06 3.84 -7.16
CA VAL A 176 3.70 4.36 -6.98
C VAL A 176 3.00 3.68 -5.82
N PHE A 177 3.05 2.34 -5.75
CA PHE A 177 2.40 1.58 -4.68
C PHE A 177 2.95 1.92 -3.30
N GLU A 178 4.28 2.02 -3.18
CA GLU A 178 4.98 2.34 -1.94
C GLU A 178 4.64 3.74 -1.43
N HIS A 179 4.78 4.74 -2.30
CA HIS A 179 4.72 6.14 -1.90
C HIS A 179 3.28 6.66 -1.77
N LEU A 180 2.31 6.10 -2.49
CA LEU A 180 0.91 6.44 -2.22
C LEU A 180 0.51 6.14 -0.76
N GLY A 181 1.26 5.25 -0.09
CA GLY A 181 1.24 5.13 1.36
C GLY A 181 -0.02 4.45 1.86
N GLY A 182 0.09 3.15 2.14
CA GLY A 182 -1.04 2.37 2.63
C GLY A 182 -1.54 2.74 4.01
N THR A 183 -0.83 3.55 4.78
CA THR A 183 -1.16 3.87 6.17
C THR A 183 -2.16 5.03 6.32
N ILE A 184 -2.66 5.58 5.21
CA ILE A 184 -3.58 6.71 5.24
C ILE A 184 -5.01 6.20 5.45
N ASP A 185 -5.52 6.37 6.66
CA ASP A 185 -6.77 5.75 7.13
C ASP A 185 -8.06 6.48 6.66
N TYR A 186 -8.01 7.27 5.59
CA TYR A 186 -9.07 8.24 5.25
C TYR A 186 -9.55 8.22 3.79
N CYS A 187 -9.29 7.13 3.06
CA CYS A 187 -9.77 6.99 1.69
C CYS A 187 -11.06 6.16 1.62
N ALA A 188 -11.88 6.41 0.58
CA ALA A 188 -13.05 5.58 0.30
C ALA A 188 -12.64 4.19 -0.20
N HIS A 189 -11.51 4.10 -0.89
CA HIS A 189 -10.93 2.86 -1.40
C HIS A 189 -9.51 2.62 -0.85
N PRO A 190 -9.01 1.38 -0.87
CA PRO A 190 -7.65 1.03 -0.45
C PRO A 190 -6.61 1.92 -1.15
N ALA A 191 -5.73 2.56 -0.36
CA ALA A 191 -4.73 3.53 -0.85
C ALA A 191 -5.31 4.77 -1.56
N GLY A 192 -6.63 5.02 -1.49
CA GLY A 192 -7.28 6.04 -2.32
C GLY A 192 -7.39 5.64 -3.79
N ILE A 193 -7.36 4.35 -4.12
CA ILE A 193 -7.42 3.86 -5.49
C ILE A 193 -8.77 3.19 -5.75
N ALA A 194 -9.64 3.88 -6.48
CA ALA A 194 -10.96 3.39 -6.84
C ALA A 194 -10.89 2.22 -7.83
N HIS A 195 -10.07 2.35 -8.86
CA HIS A 195 -9.82 1.28 -9.84
C HIS A 195 -8.50 1.49 -10.58
N VAL A 196 -8.06 0.46 -11.30
CA VAL A 196 -6.86 0.49 -12.13
C VAL A 196 -7.17 -0.05 -13.53
N ILE A 197 -6.47 0.44 -14.54
CA ILE A 197 -6.57 -0.06 -15.92
C ILE A 197 -5.17 -0.54 -16.35
N PRO A 198 -4.83 -1.81 -16.12
CA PRO A 198 -3.51 -2.34 -16.45
C PRO A 198 -3.42 -2.76 -17.92
N THR A 199 -2.29 -2.42 -18.53
CA THR A 199 -1.77 -2.97 -19.79
C THR A 199 -0.35 -3.50 -19.57
N GLY A 200 0.27 -4.12 -20.58
CA GLY A 200 1.65 -4.60 -20.46
C GLY A 200 2.70 -3.48 -20.28
N THR A 201 2.40 -2.26 -20.75
CA THR A 201 3.36 -1.14 -20.87
C THR A 201 2.86 0.16 -20.25
N HIS A 202 1.73 0.11 -19.55
CA HIS A 202 1.07 1.28 -18.98
C HIS A 202 0.10 0.85 -17.88
N LEU A 203 0.00 1.66 -16.84
CA LEU A 203 -1.03 1.53 -15.81
C LEU A 203 -1.72 2.88 -15.60
N THR A 204 -3.05 2.90 -15.74
CA THR A 204 -3.86 4.02 -15.24
C THR A 204 -4.36 3.68 -13.85
N VAL A 205 -4.16 4.59 -12.89
CA VAL A 205 -4.61 4.48 -11.50
C VAL A 205 -5.64 5.57 -11.26
N ALA A 206 -6.91 5.19 -11.10
CA ALA A 206 -7.97 6.13 -10.83
C ALA A 206 -8.07 6.37 -9.32
N LEU A 207 -7.81 7.61 -8.93
CA LEU A 207 -7.75 8.04 -7.54
C LEU A 207 -9.12 8.49 -7.01
N ASP A 208 -9.29 8.35 -5.71
CA ASP A 208 -10.38 8.99 -4.97
C ASP A 208 -10.26 10.51 -5.06
N PRO A 209 -11.39 11.24 -5.06
CA PRO A 209 -11.37 12.70 -5.13
C PRO A 209 -10.86 13.37 -3.85
N LYS A 210 -10.79 12.64 -2.73
CA LYS A 210 -10.46 13.17 -1.40
C LYS A 210 -9.62 12.20 -0.58
N LEU A 211 -8.84 12.79 0.31
CA LEU A 211 -8.08 12.11 1.36
C LEU A 211 -8.61 12.61 2.71
N GLY A 212 -9.63 11.96 3.23
CA GLY A 212 -10.32 12.42 4.43
C GLY A 212 -11.02 13.78 4.27
N PRO A 213 -11.29 14.47 5.39
CA PRO A 213 -12.07 15.72 5.37
C PRO A 213 -11.31 16.92 4.82
N ASN A 214 -9.99 16.98 5.05
CA ASN A 214 -9.21 18.21 4.89
C ASN A 214 -8.14 18.14 3.80
N HIS A 215 -7.89 16.96 3.22
CA HIS A 215 -6.77 16.77 2.29
C HIS A 215 -7.25 16.32 0.91
N ARG A 216 -6.54 16.79 -0.11
CA ARG A 216 -6.75 16.38 -1.50
C ARG A 216 -5.76 15.29 -1.84
N LEU A 217 -6.24 14.22 -2.47
CA LEU A 217 -5.38 13.11 -2.86
C LEU A 217 -4.37 13.53 -3.95
N SER A 218 -4.73 14.50 -4.81
CA SER A 218 -3.82 15.10 -5.79
C SER A 218 -2.57 15.72 -5.15
N GLN A 219 -2.74 16.49 -4.06
CA GLN A 219 -1.62 17.10 -3.33
C GLN A 219 -0.72 16.04 -2.69
N HIS A 220 -1.33 15.07 -2.00
CA HIS A 220 -0.62 13.94 -1.40
C HIS A 220 0.19 13.16 -2.43
N CYS A 221 -0.39 12.87 -3.60
CA CYS A 221 0.30 12.15 -4.67
C CYS A 221 1.55 12.89 -5.14
N LEU A 222 1.47 14.21 -5.33
CA LEU A 222 2.63 15.01 -5.77
C LEU A 222 3.72 15.01 -4.72
N GLU A 223 3.35 15.19 -3.45
CA GLU A 223 4.28 15.15 -2.32
C GLU A 223 5.02 13.83 -2.21
N ALA A 224 4.29 12.74 -2.33
CA ALA A 224 4.86 11.42 -2.11
C ALA A 224 5.62 10.88 -3.33
N LEU A 225 5.21 11.24 -4.55
CA LEU A 225 5.76 10.65 -5.79
C LEU A 225 6.77 11.52 -6.50
N LEU A 226 6.78 12.84 -6.28
CA LEU A 226 7.71 13.72 -7.00
C LEU A 226 8.99 13.92 -6.17
N PRO A 227 10.15 13.41 -6.63
CA PRO A 227 11.38 13.43 -5.85
C PRO A 227 11.93 14.84 -5.63
N THR A 228 12.24 15.16 -4.38
CA THR A 228 12.93 16.40 -3.98
C THR A 228 14.27 16.09 -3.31
N ILE A 229 15.17 17.06 -3.29
CA ILE A 229 16.35 17.04 -2.40
C ILE A 229 16.33 18.29 -1.52
N TYR A 230 16.58 18.09 -0.23
CA TYR A 230 16.72 19.20 0.71
C TYR A 230 18.12 19.82 0.63
N THR A 231 18.17 21.14 0.64
CA THR A 231 19.41 21.93 0.53
C THR A 231 19.54 22.97 1.63
N GLY A 232 18.78 22.84 2.73
CA GLY A 232 18.95 23.71 3.88
C GLY A 232 20.21 23.36 4.68
N THR A 233 20.49 24.18 5.70
CA THR A 233 21.71 24.08 6.52
C THR A 233 21.61 23.12 7.69
N ASP A 234 20.38 22.67 7.99
CA ASP A 234 20.06 21.86 9.15
C ASP A 234 20.00 20.39 8.69
N GLU A 235 20.99 19.59 9.09
CA GLU A 235 21.17 18.14 8.87
C GLU A 235 22.02 17.71 7.66
N ASP A 236 22.69 16.56 7.82
CA ASP A 236 23.36 15.83 6.74
C ASP A 236 22.32 15.50 5.66
N PRO A 237 22.67 15.58 4.36
CA PRO A 237 21.73 15.27 3.30
C PRO A 237 21.35 13.79 3.37
N GLU A 238 20.23 13.48 4.03
CA GLU A 238 19.46 12.27 3.74
C GLU A 238 19.13 12.32 2.24
N GLY A 239 19.10 11.15 1.59
CA GLY A 239 18.88 11.05 0.15
C GLY A 239 17.59 11.73 -0.33
N PRO A 240 17.30 11.71 -1.64
CA PRO A 240 16.09 12.33 -2.16
C PRO A 240 14.85 11.89 -1.37
N GLY A 241 14.12 12.87 -0.83
CA GLY A 241 12.82 12.63 -0.22
C GLY A 241 11.82 12.38 -1.34
N SER A 242 11.12 11.25 -1.30
CA SER A 242 10.14 10.76 -2.29
C SER A 242 10.71 9.84 -3.39
N ALA A 243 9.83 9.39 -4.30
CA ALA A 243 10.10 8.31 -5.24
C ALA A 243 11.24 8.61 -6.24
N VAL A 244 12.43 8.10 -5.94
CA VAL A 244 13.66 8.27 -6.75
C VAL A 244 13.45 7.82 -8.18
N GLY A 245 13.89 8.65 -9.13
CA GLY A 245 13.78 8.36 -10.56
C GLY A 245 12.40 8.61 -11.17
N VAL A 246 11.37 8.94 -10.38
CA VAL A 246 10.06 9.31 -10.94
C VAL A 246 10.12 10.69 -11.59
N ARG A 247 9.52 10.81 -12.77
CA ARG A 247 9.50 12.01 -13.61
C ARG A 247 8.10 12.44 -13.95
N LEU A 248 7.88 13.74 -13.92
CA LEU A 248 6.68 14.35 -14.45
C LEU A 248 6.78 14.39 -15.98
N ARG A 249 5.85 13.73 -16.66
CA ARG A 249 5.79 13.71 -18.14
C ARG A 249 4.79 14.72 -18.70
N GLY A 250 3.77 15.05 -17.92
CA GLY A 250 2.77 16.04 -18.30
C GLY A 250 1.51 15.97 -17.44
N ILE A 251 0.61 16.90 -17.69
CA ILE A 251 -0.76 16.89 -17.17
C ILE A 251 -1.68 17.18 -18.35
N ASP A 252 -2.67 16.32 -18.58
CA ASP A 252 -3.71 16.54 -19.57
C ASP A 252 -5.10 16.17 -19.02
N ALA A 253 -6.07 15.95 -19.92
CA ALA A 253 -7.44 15.60 -19.58
C ALA A 253 -7.57 14.20 -18.94
N ASP A 254 -6.66 13.27 -19.25
CA ASP A 254 -6.63 11.92 -18.70
C ASP A 254 -5.97 11.87 -17.31
N GLY A 255 -5.11 12.85 -16.99
CA GLY A 255 -4.61 13.08 -15.63
C GLY A 255 -3.14 13.49 -15.55
N LEU A 256 -2.48 13.08 -14.46
CA LEU A 256 -1.05 13.30 -14.24
C LEU A 256 -0.24 12.13 -14.81
N HIS A 257 0.64 12.40 -15.77
CA HIS A 257 1.50 11.37 -16.36
C HIS A 257 2.86 11.34 -15.67
N LEU A 258 3.22 10.16 -15.18
CA LEU A 258 4.48 9.87 -14.54
C LEU A 258 5.27 8.87 -15.39
N GLY A 259 6.59 8.98 -15.36
CA GLY A 259 7.50 7.99 -15.94
C GLY A 259 8.67 7.70 -15.03
N LEU A 260 9.44 6.67 -15.38
CA LEU A 260 10.71 6.37 -14.72
C LEU A 260 11.86 6.89 -15.58
N ALA A 261 12.81 7.56 -14.95
CA ALA A 261 13.99 8.14 -15.60
C ALA A 261 14.69 7.11 -16.51
N ASP A 262 15.11 7.56 -17.69
CA ASP A 262 15.85 6.76 -18.67
C ASP A 262 15.14 5.47 -19.16
N THR A 263 13.80 5.40 -19.03
CA THR A 263 12.98 4.28 -19.51
C THR A 263 11.69 4.75 -20.19
N ASN A 264 10.95 3.80 -20.79
CA ASN A 264 9.62 4.02 -21.37
C ASN A 264 8.46 3.67 -20.41
N ALA A 265 8.76 3.35 -19.15
CA ALA A 265 7.74 3.03 -18.16
C ALA A 265 6.84 4.25 -17.89
N ARG A 266 5.54 4.01 -17.77
CA ARG A 266 4.53 5.07 -17.65
C ARG A 266 3.37 4.67 -16.75
N VAL A 267 2.94 5.61 -15.93
CA VAL A 267 1.74 5.54 -15.09
C VAL A 267 0.95 6.82 -15.28
N THR A 268 -0.38 6.72 -15.31
CA THR A 268 -1.27 7.90 -15.27
C THR A 268 -2.12 7.87 -14.02
N LEU A 269 -2.04 8.93 -13.23
CA LEU A 269 -2.93 9.14 -12.08
C LEU A 269 -4.16 9.94 -12.55
N ALA A 270 -5.29 9.26 -12.65
CA ALA A 270 -6.57 9.80 -13.09
C ALA A 270 -7.48 10.13 -11.89
N GLY A 271 -8.59 10.83 -12.13
CA GLY A 271 -9.60 11.18 -11.11
C GLY A 271 -9.70 12.69 -10.90
N PRO A 272 -8.66 13.35 -10.37
CA PRO A 272 -8.62 14.81 -10.31
C PRO A 272 -8.62 15.45 -11.70
N SER A 273 -9.25 16.62 -11.83
CA SER A 273 -9.28 17.37 -13.10
C SER A 273 -7.91 17.92 -13.49
N GLN A 274 -7.70 18.21 -14.78
CA GLN A 274 -6.49 18.88 -15.26
C GLN A 274 -6.19 20.19 -14.52
N ALA A 275 -7.23 20.98 -14.23
CA ALA A 275 -7.12 22.23 -13.47
C ALA A 275 -6.65 21.95 -12.03
N GLU A 276 -7.21 20.94 -11.37
CA GLU A 276 -6.82 20.55 -10.02
C GLU A 276 -5.35 20.09 -9.96
N TRP A 277 -4.92 19.23 -10.88
CA TRP A 277 -3.52 18.79 -10.97
C TRP A 277 -2.57 19.97 -11.20
N THR A 278 -2.94 20.88 -12.10
CA THR A 278 -2.13 22.06 -12.40
C THR A 278 -1.99 22.97 -11.16
N THR A 279 -3.08 23.22 -10.45
CA THR A 279 -3.07 23.98 -9.19
C THR A 279 -2.25 23.27 -8.11
N ALA A 280 -2.43 21.96 -7.93
CA ALA A 280 -1.71 21.19 -6.94
C ALA A 280 -0.19 21.18 -7.22
N LEU A 281 0.21 21.03 -8.48
CA LEU A 281 1.63 21.09 -8.89
C LEU A 281 2.23 22.48 -8.69
N ALA A 282 1.49 23.55 -9.02
CA ALA A 282 1.93 24.92 -8.77
C ALA A 282 2.17 25.17 -7.27
N ASN A 283 1.25 24.71 -6.42
CA ASN A 283 1.38 24.81 -4.97
C ASN A 283 2.57 23.99 -4.44
N HIS A 284 2.75 22.77 -4.93
CA HIS A 284 3.87 21.92 -4.55
C HIS A 284 5.22 22.59 -4.90
N ARG A 285 5.34 23.14 -6.11
CA ARG A 285 6.52 23.92 -6.54
C ARG A 285 6.77 25.15 -5.66
N ALA A 286 5.72 25.86 -5.25
CA ALA A 286 5.85 27.01 -4.35
C ALA A 286 6.43 26.58 -3.00
N ARG A 287 5.88 25.52 -2.39
CA ARG A 287 6.40 24.98 -1.12
C ARG A 287 7.85 24.52 -1.22
N CYS A 288 8.24 23.91 -2.33
CA CYS A 288 9.63 23.50 -2.51
C CYS A 288 10.59 24.69 -2.37
N ARG A 289 10.24 25.83 -2.99
CA ARG A 289 11.03 27.07 -2.90
C ARG A 289 11.08 27.63 -1.48
N GLU A 290 9.97 27.55 -0.75
CA GLU A 290 9.86 28.04 0.64
C GLU A 290 10.60 27.14 1.65
N SER A 291 10.75 25.85 1.33
CA SER A 291 11.27 24.83 2.25
C SER A 291 12.68 24.34 1.92
N HIS A 292 13.45 25.09 1.13
CA HIS A 292 14.79 24.69 0.67
C HIS A 292 14.83 23.31 -0.01
N LEU A 293 13.79 22.99 -0.80
CA LEU A 293 13.72 21.76 -1.58
C LEU A 293 13.95 22.06 -3.07
N ILE A 294 14.78 21.25 -3.73
CA ILE A 294 14.97 21.30 -5.17
C ILE A 294 14.18 20.15 -5.82
N PRO A 295 13.25 20.46 -6.75
CA PRO A 295 12.59 19.47 -7.59
C PRO A 295 13.56 18.66 -8.46
N LEU A 296 13.42 17.33 -8.48
CA LEU A 296 14.22 16.42 -9.32
C LEU A 296 13.42 15.80 -10.47
N TRP A 297 12.10 16.03 -10.52
CA TRP A 297 11.20 15.39 -11.48
C TRP A 297 11.14 16.03 -12.87
N ASP A 298 11.69 17.23 -13.03
CA ASP A 298 11.63 17.99 -14.29
C ASP A 298 12.71 17.54 -15.30
N THR A 299 13.79 16.90 -14.85
CA THR A 299 14.88 16.44 -15.71
C THR A 299 14.63 15.01 -16.22
N PRO A 300 14.82 14.70 -17.51
CA PRO A 300 14.41 13.40 -18.07
C PRO A 300 15.16 12.18 -17.53
N GLY A 301 16.45 12.34 -17.18
CA GLY A 301 17.29 11.27 -16.63
C GLY A 301 17.52 11.44 -15.13
N LEU A 302 18.26 10.52 -14.53
CA LEU A 302 18.66 10.61 -13.12
C LEU A 302 19.49 11.89 -12.86
N SER A 303 19.21 12.56 -11.75
CA SER A 303 20.04 13.67 -11.27
C SER A 303 21.27 13.13 -10.53
N GLU A 304 22.26 13.99 -10.30
CA GLU A 304 23.48 13.61 -9.56
C GLU A 304 23.19 13.18 -8.10
N PRO A 305 22.32 13.87 -7.34
CA PRO A 305 21.91 13.39 -6.02
C PRO A 305 21.24 12.01 -6.05
N GLU A 306 20.39 11.75 -7.03
CA GLU A 306 19.73 10.43 -7.16
C GLU A 306 20.74 9.33 -7.49
N ARG A 307 21.69 9.57 -8.42
CA ARG A 307 22.76 8.61 -8.71
C ARG A 307 23.55 8.28 -7.47
N ARG A 308 24.02 9.30 -6.74
CA ARG A 308 24.78 9.10 -5.49
C ARG A 308 24.00 8.31 -4.45
N TYR A 309 22.70 8.56 -4.34
CA TYR A 309 21.82 7.83 -3.42
C TYR A 309 21.68 6.35 -3.81
N LEU A 310 21.52 6.07 -5.11
CA LEU A 310 21.46 4.70 -5.63
C LEU A 310 22.81 3.98 -5.50
N ASP A 311 23.92 4.68 -5.72
CA ASP A 311 25.28 4.15 -5.59
C ASP A 311 25.70 3.92 -4.12
N GLY A 312 24.97 4.50 -3.16
CA GLY A 312 25.21 4.32 -1.74
C GLY A 312 24.89 2.91 -1.23
N ASP A 313 23.93 2.21 -1.86
CA ASP A 313 23.60 0.81 -1.56
C ASP A 313 23.10 0.06 -2.82
N PRO A 314 23.99 -0.22 -3.79
CA PRO A 314 23.59 -0.81 -5.07
C PRO A 314 23.01 -2.22 -4.92
N ALA A 315 23.40 -2.96 -3.87
CA ALA A 315 22.87 -4.29 -3.61
C ALA A 315 21.39 -4.21 -3.21
N TRP A 316 21.04 -3.32 -2.28
CA TRP A 316 19.66 -3.09 -1.88
C TRP A 316 18.78 -2.63 -3.03
N TRP A 317 19.24 -1.66 -3.84
CA TRP A 317 18.46 -1.17 -4.98
C TRP A 317 18.28 -2.22 -6.08
N LYS A 318 19.25 -3.11 -6.25
CA LYS A 318 19.10 -4.26 -7.13
C LYS A 318 18.04 -5.24 -6.60
N GLU A 319 18.10 -5.62 -5.32
CA GLU A 319 17.10 -6.50 -4.71
C GLU A 319 15.69 -5.89 -4.76
N GLN A 320 15.57 -4.58 -4.54
CA GLN A 320 14.33 -3.85 -4.75
C GLN A 320 13.81 -3.96 -6.18
N ALA A 321 14.69 -3.77 -7.18
CA ALA A 321 14.32 -3.86 -8.58
C ALA A 321 13.88 -5.29 -8.96
N ASP A 322 14.61 -6.29 -8.48
CA ASP A 322 14.34 -7.71 -8.73
C ASP A 322 13.00 -8.15 -8.09
N THR A 323 12.56 -7.49 -7.01
CA THR A 323 11.30 -7.78 -6.31
C THR A 323 10.15 -6.81 -6.64
N ALA A 324 10.37 -5.84 -7.54
CA ALA A 324 9.38 -4.82 -7.90
C ALA A 324 8.08 -5.41 -8.49
N TRP A 325 8.17 -6.59 -9.11
CA TRP A 325 7.01 -7.31 -9.65
C TRP A 325 5.95 -7.60 -8.57
N LEU A 326 6.37 -7.78 -7.30
CA LEU A 326 5.46 -8.07 -6.19
C LEU A 326 4.54 -6.89 -5.90
N ALA A 327 5.14 -5.70 -5.73
CA ALA A 327 4.41 -4.46 -5.48
C ALA A 327 3.53 -4.06 -6.68
N SER A 328 4.06 -4.17 -7.90
CA SER A 328 3.30 -3.95 -9.13
C SER A 328 2.12 -4.91 -9.26
N GLY A 329 2.32 -6.21 -9.00
CA GLY A 329 1.28 -7.22 -9.05
C GLY A 329 0.16 -6.99 -8.02
N LEU A 330 0.52 -6.51 -6.83
CA LEU A 330 -0.42 -6.07 -5.79
C LEU A 330 -1.20 -4.83 -6.22
N LEU A 331 -0.53 -3.79 -6.73
CA LEU A 331 -1.17 -2.56 -7.23
C LEU A 331 -2.17 -2.86 -8.35
N ARG A 332 -1.80 -3.70 -9.32
CA ARG A 332 -2.67 -4.13 -10.43
C ARG A 332 -3.90 -4.94 -9.96
N ARG A 333 -3.88 -5.43 -8.71
CA ARG A 333 -4.94 -6.21 -8.07
C ARG A 333 -5.52 -5.52 -6.82
N ILE A 334 -5.22 -4.24 -6.61
CA ILE A 334 -5.56 -3.50 -5.39
C ILE A 334 -7.07 -3.45 -5.13
N ALA A 335 -7.89 -3.58 -6.18
CA ALA A 335 -9.32 -3.56 -6.00
C ALA A 335 -9.86 -4.82 -5.29
N LEU A 336 -9.13 -5.93 -5.23
CA LEU A 336 -9.54 -7.11 -4.46
C LEU A 336 -9.84 -6.76 -2.99
N PHE A 337 -9.13 -5.77 -2.46
CA PHE A 337 -9.28 -5.32 -1.09
C PHE A 337 -10.60 -4.59 -0.84
N HIS A 338 -11.35 -4.13 -1.85
CA HIS A 338 -12.68 -3.56 -1.68
C HIS A 338 -13.79 -4.24 -2.49
N THR A 339 -13.45 -5.06 -3.50
CA THR A 339 -14.43 -5.82 -4.28
C THR A 339 -14.71 -7.21 -3.71
N VAL A 340 -13.73 -7.83 -3.04
CA VAL A 340 -13.83 -9.18 -2.48
C VAL A 340 -13.96 -9.14 -0.96
N THR A 341 -12.96 -8.59 -0.27
CA THR A 341 -12.84 -8.75 1.18
C THR A 341 -13.48 -7.63 2.00
N LYS A 342 -13.76 -6.46 1.40
CA LYS A 342 -14.59 -5.37 1.99
C LYS A 342 -14.33 -5.04 3.48
N PRO A 343 -13.07 -4.80 3.91
CA PRO A 343 -12.80 -4.20 5.21
C PRO A 343 -13.18 -2.72 5.15
N TYR A 344 -13.47 -2.11 6.31
CA TYR A 344 -13.66 -0.66 6.38
C TYR A 344 -12.35 0.12 6.36
N CYS A 345 -11.21 -0.55 6.57
CA CYS A 345 -9.88 0.04 6.58
C CYS A 345 -8.85 -1.00 6.10
N VAL A 346 -7.95 -0.56 5.22
CA VAL A 346 -6.81 -1.32 4.71
C VAL A 346 -5.58 -0.49 4.95
N ARG A 347 -4.63 -1.05 5.70
CA ARG A 347 -3.30 -0.47 5.89
C ARG A 347 -2.27 -1.36 5.24
N TYR A 348 -1.26 -0.78 4.61
CA TYR A 348 -0.12 -1.55 4.15
C TYR A 348 1.17 -0.76 4.22
N TRP A 349 2.27 -1.49 4.37
CA TRP A 349 3.61 -0.93 4.43
C TRP A 349 4.63 -1.95 3.94
N ARG A 350 5.78 -1.45 3.51
CA ARG A 350 6.92 -2.26 3.12
C ARG A 350 7.55 -2.92 4.34
N HIS A 351 7.94 -4.19 4.22
CA HIS A 351 8.65 -4.92 5.26
C HIS A 351 9.80 -5.73 4.62
N GLY A 352 11.00 -5.15 4.62
CA GLY A 352 12.14 -5.67 3.86
C GLY A 352 11.89 -5.60 2.35
N LEU A 353 12.01 -6.74 1.67
CA LEU A 353 11.64 -6.92 0.26
C LEU A 353 10.16 -7.32 0.07
N GLY A 354 9.43 -7.51 1.17
CA GLY A 354 8.03 -7.88 1.19
C GLY A 354 7.08 -6.75 1.59
N TRP A 355 5.82 -7.14 1.83
CA TRP A 355 4.73 -6.23 2.18
C TRP A 355 3.93 -6.78 3.35
N ARG A 356 3.39 -5.89 4.18
CA ARG A 356 2.42 -6.24 5.22
C ARG A 356 1.13 -5.49 4.99
N PHE A 357 0.01 -6.17 5.20
CA PHE A 357 -1.33 -5.63 5.12
C PHE A 357 -2.05 -5.85 6.45
N GLU A 358 -2.73 -4.83 6.95
CA GLU A 358 -3.71 -4.91 8.03
C GLU A 358 -5.09 -4.55 7.46
N LEU A 359 -6.06 -5.44 7.62
CA LEU A 359 -7.43 -5.27 7.14
C LEU A 359 -8.38 -5.30 8.34
N ARG A 360 -9.19 -4.26 8.52
CA ARG A 360 -10.08 -4.11 9.68
C ARG A 360 -11.55 -4.24 9.31
N TYR A 361 -12.29 -4.97 10.13
CA TYR A 361 -13.70 -5.34 9.92
C TYR A 361 -14.54 -4.97 11.13
N GLU A 362 -15.79 -4.56 10.90
CA GLU A 362 -16.75 -4.37 11.98
C GLU A 362 -17.07 -5.71 12.65
N HIS A 363 -17.43 -5.66 13.93
CA HIS A 363 -17.93 -6.83 14.63
C HIS A 363 -19.15 -7.43 13.91
N GLY A 364 -19.31 -8.75 13.98
CA GLY A 364 -20.43 -9.46 13.35
C GLY A 364 -20.29 -9.69 11.85
N LEU A 365 -19.36 -9.03 11.16
CA LEU A 365 -19.11 -9.28 9.74
C LEU A 365 -18.27 -10.55 9.50
N THR A 366 -18.54 -11.20 8.38
CA THR A 366 -17.75 -12.32 7.85
C THR A 366 -16.45 -11.79 7.24
N VAL A 367 -15.33 -12.40 7.62
CA VAL A 367 -14.00 -12.07 7.07
C VAL A 367 -13.70 -13.00 5.89
N GLU A 368 -13.72 -12.46 4.67
CA GLU A 368 -13.55 -13.21 3.41
C GLU A 368 -12.07 -13.46 3.03
N HIS A 369 -11.23 -13.82 4.00
CA HIS A 369 -9.79 -13.97 3.80
C HIS A 369 -9.44 -15.06 2.77
N ASN A 370 -10.15 -16.20 2.77
CA ASN A 370 -9.90 -17.29 1.82
C ASN A 370 -10.21 -16.86 0.39
N THR A 371 -11.28 -16.10 0.19
CA THR A 371 -11.70 -15.60 -1.14
C THR A 371 -10.70 -14.57 -1.67
N LEU A 372 -10.19 -13.69 -0.80
CA LEU A 372 -9.10 -12.76 -1.14
C LEU A 372 -7.84 -13.52 -1.57
N ILE A 373 -7.37 -14.43 -0.73
CA ILE A 373 -6.14 -15.18 -0.96
C ILE A 373 -6.26 -16.01 -2.24
N ALA A 374 -7.36 -16.75 -2.43
CA ALA A 374 -7.58 -17.53 -3.65
C ALA A 374 -7.69 -16.67 -4.92
N SER A 375 -8.12 -15.41 -4.80
CA SER A 375 -8.13 -14.47 -5.93
C SER A 375 -6.72 -13.95 -6.23
N LEU A 376 -5.92 -13.65 -5.20
CA LEU A 376 -4.53 -13.24 -5.35
C LEU A 376 -3.66 -14.36 -5.90
N THR A 377 -3.85 -15.60 -5.47
CA THR A 377 -3.05 -16.78 -5.87
C THR A 377 -3.78 -17.71 -6.84
N HIS A 378 -4.75 -17.17 -7.59
CA HIS A 378 -5.53 -17.94 -8.55
C HIS A 378 -4.62 -18.73 -9.50
N PRO A 379 -4.79 -20.06 -9.66
CA PRO A 379 -3.78 -20.92 -10.29
C PRO A 379 -3.48 -20.57 -11.76
N LYS A 380 -4.44 -19.93 -12.44
CA LYS A 380 -4.29 -19.50 -13.84
C LYS A 380 -3.95 -18.01 -13.99
N TRP A 381 -4.35 -17.17 -13.02
CA TRP A 381 -4.39 -15.71 -13.21
C TRP A 381 -3.84 -14.87 -12.06
N GLY A 382 -3.55 -15.53 -10.94
CA GLY A 382 -3.02 -14.92 -9.75
C GLY A 382 -1.51 -14.73 -9.84
N MET A 383 -0.99 -14.16 -8.78
CA MET A 383 0.43 -14.02 -8.52
C MET A 383 1.00 -15.39 -8.12
N PRO A 384 2.24 -15.70 -8.53
CA PRO A 384 2.89 -16.98 -8.23
C PRO A 384 3.39 -17.01 -6.77
N LEU A 385 2.48 -16.94 -5.81
CA LEU A 385 2.79 -16.92 -4.38
C LEU A 385 2.34 -18.22 -3.70
N GLN A 386 3.15 -18.71 -2.77
CA GLN A 386 2.83 -19.86 -1.95
C GLN A 386 2.12 -19.41 -0.67
N VAL A 387 0.97 -20.02 -0.36
CA VAL A 387 0.16 -19.60 0.79
C VAL A 387 0.50 -20.42 2.02
N LYS A 388 0.90 -19.72 3.08
CA LYS A 388 1.05 -20.26 4.42
C LYS A 388 0.01 -19.64 5.35
N ARG A 389 -0.73 -20.51 6.05
CA ARG A 389 -1.71 -20.11 7.06
C ARG A 389 -1.06 -20.20 8.44
N ASP A 390 -0.69 -19.06 9.00
CA ASP A 390 -0.01 -19.00 10.29
C ASP A 390 -1.00 -19.11 11.46
N HIS A 391 -2.11 -18.36 11.39
CA HIS A 391 -3.12 -18.36 12.45
C HIS A 391 -4.50 -17.98 11.93
N CYS A 392 -5.58 -18.52 12.50
CA CYS A 392 -6.94 -18.09 12.15
C CYS A 392 -7.92 -18.34 13.30
N SER A 393 -8.47 -17.25 13.84
CA SER A 393 -9.49 -17.25 14.89
C SER A 393 -10.85 -16.73 14.41
N CYS A 394 -11.14 -16.85 13.12
CA CYS A 394 -12.30 -16.26 12.48
C CYS A 394 -13.65 -16.92 12.91
N LYS A 395 -13.61 -18.14 13.48
CA LYS A 395 -14.79 -18.83 14.04
C LYS A 395 -15.28 -18.12 15.32
N PRO A 396 -16.55 -17.66 15.38
CA PRO A 396 -17.12 -17.13 16.62
C PRO A 396 -17.09 -18.18 17.74
N CYS A 397 -16.83 -17.76 18.98
CA CYS A 397 -17.09 -18.57 20.17
C CYS A 397 -18.09 -17.82 21.04
N ALA A 398 -19.20 -18.45 21.42
CA ALA A 398 -20.14 -17.84 22.38
C ALA A 398 -19.49 -17.50 23.74
N CYS A 399 -18.33 -18.10 24.03
CA CYS A 399 -17.55 -17.91 25.24
C CYS A 399 -16.68 -16.64 25.27
N ASP A 400 -16.51 -15.94 24.15
CA ASP A 400 -15.48 -14.90 24.02
C ASP A 400 -15.96 -13.48 24.37
N GLY A 401 -17.25 -13.31 24.69
CA GLY A 401 -17.83 -12.00 24.98
C GLY A 401 -17.71 -10.97 23.83
N GLY A 402 -17.54 -11.43 22.58
CA GLY A 402 -17.31 -10.56 21.44
C GLY A 402 -15.88 -10.03 21.32
N ALA A 403 -14.88 -10.75 21.84
CA ALA A 403 -13.47 -10.40 21.73
C ALA A 403 -13.00 -10.16 20.28
N GLU A 404 -11.95 -9.35 20.13
CA GLU A 404 -11.29 -9.11 18.84
C GLU A 404 -10.80 -10.44 18.24
N ARG A 405 -11.01 -10.63 16.93
CA ARG A 405 -10.56 -11.82 16.21
C ARG A 405 -9.49 -11.47 15.20
N ASN A 406 -8.44 -12.27 15.18
CA ASN A 406 -7.24 -12.06 14.38
C ASN A 406 -6.96 -13.30 13.52
N CYS A 407 -6.73 -13.10 12.23
CA CYS A 407 -6.33 -14.15 11.29
C CYS A 407 -5.06 -13.66 10.55
N TRP A 408 -4.03 -14.51 10.48
CA TRP A 408 -2.71 -14.22 9.92
C TRP A 408 -2.37 -15.21 8.80
N PHE A 409 -1.97 -14.67 7.67
CA PHE A 409 -1.50 -15.41 6.51
C PHE A 409 -0.20 -14.80 6.00
N THR A 410 0.66 -15.66 5.47
CA THR A 410 1.89 -15.26 4.78
C THR A 410 1.85 -15.83 3.37
N LEU A 411 2.09 -14.99 2.37
CA LEU A 411 2.17 -15.38 0.97
C LEU A 411 3.63 -15.24 0.54
N GLU A 412 4.34 -16.37 0.44
CA GLU A 412 5.78 -16.44 0.20
C GLU A 412 6.06 -16.42 -1.31
N MET A 413 7.13 -15.70 -1.71
CA MET A 413 7.64 -15.78 -3.08
C MET A 413 8.31 -17.15 -3.33
N PRO A 414 8.31 -17.68 -4.56
CA PRO A 414 8.85 -19.02 -4.84
C PRO A 414 10.35 -19.18 -4.53
N ASP A 415 11.10 -18.08 -4.58
CA ASP A 415 12.53 -18.00 -4.29
C ASP A 415 12.84 -17.67 -2.81
N GLY A 416 11.81 -17.43 -1.99
CA GLY A 416 11.95 -17.05 -0.58
C GLY A 416 12.52 -15.65 -0.34
N GLN A 417 12.71 -14.81 -1.36
CA GLN A 417 13.34 -13.48 -1.19
C GLN A 417 12.40 -12.41 -0.61
N GLY A 418 11.19 -12.79 -0.20
CA GLY A 418 10.24 -11.91 0.47
C GLY A 418 8.84 -12.49 0.48
N GLU A 419 7.94 -11.77 1.14
CA GLU A 419 6.64 -12.28 1.54
C GLU A 419 5.59 -11.17 1.57
N VAL A 420 4.33 -11.55 1.42
CA VAL A 420 3.18 -10.68 1.72
C VAL A 420 2.49 -11.21 2.95
N GLY A 421 2.62 -10.51 4.07
CA GLY A 421 1.87 -10.80 5.28
C GLY A 421 0.50 -10.13 5.26
N MET A 422 -0.55 -10.88 5.59
CA MET A 422 -1.92 -10.37 5.69
C MET A 422 -2.49 -10.63 7.08
N HIS A 423 -2.82 -9.53 7.76
CA HIS A 423 -3.46 -9.52 9.06
C HIS A 423 -4.91 -9.07 8.93
N PHE A 424 -5.83 -9.99 9.22
CA PHE A 424 -7.27 -9.70 9.22
C PHE A 424 -7.74 -9.52 10.65
N ARG A 425 -8.27 -8.34 10.96
CA ARG A 425 -8.70 -7.92 12.28
C ARG A 425 -10.20 -7.65 12.28
N ARG A 426 -10.97 -8.51 12.94
CA ARG A 426 -12.38 -8.22 13.24
C ARG A 426 -12.46 -7.57 14.60
N ALA A 427 -13.00 -6.36 14.63
CA ALA A 427 -13.14 -5.57 15.84
C ALA A 427 -13.97 -6.31 16.90
N ARG A 428 -13.68 -5.99 18.16
CA ARG A 428 -14.48 -6.43 19.31
C ARG A 428 -15.86 -5.76 19.30
N ALA A 429 -16.84 -6.37 19.96
CA ALA A 429 -18.25 -5.96 19.89
C ALA A 429 -18.53 -4.52 20.35
N ASP A 430 -17.77 -4.02 21.33
CA ASP A 430 -17.87 -2.67 21.89
C ASP A 430 -16.97 -1.64 21.19
N PHE A 431 -16.29 -2.01 20.11
CA PHE A 431 -15.43 -1.09 19.38
C PHE A 431 -16.25 0.00 18.69
N ASP A 432 -16.02 1.26 19.07
CA ASP A 432 -16.65 2.41 18.43
C ASP A 432 -15.91 2.80 17.15
N ALA A 433 -16.58 2.66 16.00
CA ALA A 433 -16.07 3.03 14.70
C ALA A 433 -16.70 4.34 14.17
N SER A 434 -17.41 5.11 15.00
CA SER A 434 -18.11 6.34 14.59
C SER A 434 -17.18 7.35 13.92
N GLY A 435 -16.02 7.63 14.51
CA GLY A 435 -15.05 8.55 13.93
C GLY A 435 -14.48 8.05 12.58
N THR A 436 -14.34 6.74 12.40
CA THR A 436 -13.92 6.16 11.11
C THR A 436 -15.04 6.29 10.08
N TYR A 437 -16.28 5.99 10.47
CA TYR A 437 -17.46 6.15 9.61
C TYR A 437 -17.59 7.59 9.09
N GLU A 438 -17.51 8.59 9.97
CA GLU A 438 -17.61 10.02 9.60
C GLU A 438 -16.51 10.44 8.61
N ARG A 439 -15.29 9.96 8.83
CA ARG A 439 -14.16 10.24 7.92
C ARG A 439 -14.38 9.61 6.55
N LEU A 440 -14.86 8.37 6.48
CA LEU A 440 -15.18 7.69 5.22
C LEU A 440 -16.31 8.42 4.47
N VAL A 441 -17.37 8.83 5.16
CA VAL A 441 -18.45 9.65 4.56
C VAL A 441 -17.87 10.94 3.99
N THR A 442 -17.02 11.63 4.74
CA THR A 442 -16.46 12.91 4.29
C THR A 442 -15.49 12.76 3.11
N ALA A 443 -14.77 11.63 3.07
CA ALA A 443 -13.93 11.21 1.95
C ALA A 443 -14.73 10.82 0.70
N GLY A 444 -16.07 10.73 0.79
CA GLY A 444 -16.95 10.41 -0.33
C GLY A 444 -17.21 8.91 -0.51
N ALA A 445 -17.03 8.10 0.53
CA ALA A 445 -17.36 6.67 0.47
C ALA A 445 -18.83 6.46 0.10
N ASN A 446 -19.07 5.47 -0.77
CA ASN A 446 -20.41 5.17 -1.26
C ASN A 446 -21.32 4.65 -0.13
N ALA A 447 -22.53 5.18 -0.01
CA ALA A 447 -23.47 4.81 1.05
C ALA A 447 -23.79 3.30 1.07
N ARG A 448 -23.99 2.68 -0.10
CA ARG A 448 -24.26 1.24 -0.21
C ARG A 448 -23.05 0.39 0.18
N TRP A 449 -21.84 0.91 0.01
CA TRP A 449 -20.63 0.25 0.51
C TRP A 449 -20.52 0.39 2.03
N LEU A 450 -20.78 1.58 2.58
CA LEU A 450 -20.80 1.82 4.03
C LEU A 450 -21.80 0.94 4.76
N GLU A 451 -22.98 0.71 4.18
CA GLU A 451 -23.97 -0.24 4.68
C GLU A 451 -23.42 -1.68 4.82
N GLN A 452 -22.47 -2.07 3.96
CA GLN A 452 -21.89 -3.41 3.97
C GLN A 452 -20.71 -3.54 4.94
N VAL A 453 -19.90 -2.49 5.13
CA VAL A 453 -18.66 -2.55 5.90
C VAL A 453 -18.76 -2.00 7.32
N LEU A 454 -19.74 -1.12 7.58
CA LEU A 454 -20.06 -0.52 8.87
C LEU A 454 -21.60 -0.42 9.10
N PRO A 455 -22.36 -1.53 8.96
CA PRO A 455 -23.83 -1.53 9.04
C PRO A 455 -24.40 -0.94 10.33
N ALA A 456 -23.75 -1.16 11.48
CA ALA A 456 -24.26 -0.66 12.76
C ALA A 456 -24.28 0.88 12.80
N HIS A 457 -23.25 1.51 12.23
CA HIS A 457 -23.09 2.96 12.20
C HIS A 457 -23.96 3.60 11.12
N HIS A 458 -24.05 2.96 9.94
CA HIS A 458 -24.91 3.42 8.85
C HIS A 458 -26.39 3.48 9.28
N SER A 459 -26.88 2.44 9.94
CA SER A 459 -28.27 2.34 10.40
C SER A 459 -28.62 3.42 11.43
N ARG A 460 -27.74 3.67 12.42
CA ARG A 460 -27.95 4.70 13.46
C ARG A 460 -28.10 6.10 12.88
N LEU A 461 -27.30 6.45 11.87
CA LEU A 461 -27.38 7.75 11.22
C LEU A 461 -28.62 7.87 10.34
N SER A 462 -28.99 6.83 9.60
CA SER A 462 -30.23 6.84 8.81
C SER A 462 -31.48 7.09 9.69
N LEU A 463 -31.52 6.50 10.88
CA LEU A 463 -32.58 6.72 11.87
C LEU A 463 -32.57 8.14 12.44
N ARG A 464 -31.39 8.68 12.77
CA ARG A 464 -31.26 10.08 13.22
C ARG A 464 -31.69 11.07 12.13
N THR A 465 -31.35 10.83 10.88
CA THR A 465 -31.78 11.68 9.75
C THR A 465 -33.31 11.63 9.60
N ARG A 466 -33.94 10.45 9.62
CA ARG A 466 -35.41 10.33 9.53
C ARG A 466 -36.15 10.97 10.70
N LEU A 467 -35.60 10.90 11.91
CA LEU A 467 -36.14 11.56 13.10
C LEU A 467 -36.01 13.09 13.04
N THR A 468 -35.00 13.61 12.33
CA THR A 468 -34.78 15.07 12.20
C THR A 468 -35.50 15.66 10.99
N THR A 469 -35.75 14.89 9.92
CA THR A 469 -36.52 15.33 8.75
C THR A 469 -38.03 15.08 8.86
N GLY A 470 -38.49 14.43 9.94
CA GLY A 470 -39.93 14.19 10.16
C GLY A 470 -40.55 13.16 9.21
N GLU A 471 -39.74 12.30 8.59
CA GLU A 471 -40.19 11.27 7.63
C GLU A 471 -40.68 9.96 8.27
N LEU A 472 -40.96 9.97 9.58
CA LEU A 472 -41.67 8.88 10.25
C LEU A 472 -43.12 9.32 10.46
N VAL A 473 -44.00 8.87 9.55
CA VAL A 473 -45.46 8.80 9.77
C VAL A 473 -45.80 7.43 10.32
#